data_AF-A0A022KY48-F1
#
_entry.id   AF-A0A022KY48-F1
#
_cell.length_a   1.000
_cell.length_b   1.000
_cell.length_c   1.000
_cell.angle_alpha   90.00
_cell.angle_beta   90.00
_cell.angle_gamma   90.00
#
_symmetry.space_group_name_H-M   'P 1'
#
loop_
_entity.id
_entity.type
_entity.pdbx_description
1 polymer ?
#
loop_
_entity_poly.entity_id
_entity_poly.type
_entity_poly.pdbx_seq_one_letter_code
_entity_poly.pdbx_strand_id
1 'polypeptide(L)'
;MLPLLADAATAADPVAAIILAGSGDSAVAGLLFPFVAGPAVFALVYGGIYRYYRNTDKRHYFERESEVAVGNLRTGDRRRGSNNRQRSRSMSGANQDDHLQRVHRIRVQ
;
A
#
# COMPACT_ATOMS: atom_id res chain seq x y z
N MET A 1 -54.73 -22.34 9.67
CA MET A 1 -53.65 -22.49 10.68
C MET A 1 -52.25 -22.47 10.06
N LEU A 2 -52.02 -23.01 8.85
CA LEU A 2 -50.74 -22.86 8.14
C LEU A 2 -50.30 -21.43 7.74
N PRO A 3 -51.18 -20.49 7.32
CA PRO A 3 -50.70 -19.19 6.81
C PRO A 3 -50.18 -18.27 7.92
N LEU A 4 -50.60 -18.48 9.17
CA LEU A 4 -50.16 -17.69 10.32
C LEU A 4 -48.74 -18.09 10.79
N LEU A 5 -48.35 -19.34 10.57
CA LEU A 5 -47.01 -19.84 10.89
C LEU A 5 -45.96 -19.43 9.84
N ALA A 6 -46.38 -19.27 8.58
CA ALA A 6 -45.51 -18.71 7.54
C ALA A 6 -45.15 -17.25 7.84
N ASP A 7 -46.12 -16.47 8.32
CA ASP A 7 -45.95 -15.05 8.66
C ASP A 7 -45.05 -14.85 9.90
N ALA A 8 -45.18 -15.74 10.90
CA ALA A 8 -44.32 -15.74 12.09
C ALA A 8 -42.88 -16.17 11.79
N ALA A 9 -42.66 -17.06 10.81
CA ALA A 9 -41.32 -17.46 10.38
C ALA A 9 -40.59 -16.36 9.61
N THR A 10 -41.30 -15.55 8.82
CA THR A 10 -40.75 -14.35 8.16
C THR A 10 -40.56 -13.16 9.11
N ALA A 11 -41.37 -13.04 10.16
CA ALA A 11 -41.27 -11.97 11.15
C ALA A 11 -40.06 -12.10 12.11
N ALA A 12 -39.47 -13.30 12.20
CA ALA A 12 -38.36 -13.59 13.11
C ALA A 12 -36.97 -13.55 12.44
N ASP A 13 -36.89 -13.34 11.13
CA ASP A 13 -35.61 -13.26 10.44
C ASP A 13 -35.13 -11.80 10.39
N PRO A 14 -34.15 -11.40 11.23
CA PRO A 14 -33.67 -10.02 11.26
C PRO A 14 -33.10 -9.60 9.90
N VAL A 15 -32.68 -10.56 9.08
CA VAL A 15 -32.19 -10.31 7.71
C VAL A 15 -33.36 -9.92 6.79
N ALA A 16 -34.51 -10.60 6.88
CA ALA A 16 -35.68 -10.27 6.08
C ALA A 16 -36.26 -8.89 6.45
N ALA A 17 -36.28 -8.54 7.73
CA ALA A 17 -36.73 -7.22 8.19
C ALA A 17 -35.83 -6.07 7.71
N ILE A 18 -34.51 -6.27 7.66
CA ILE A 18 -33.54 -5.29 7.12
C ILE A 18 -33.71 -5.11 5.61
N ILE A 19 -33.99 -6.19 4.88
CA ILE A 19 -34.19 -6.16 3.42
C ILE A 19 -35.52 -5.49 3.06
N LEU A 20 -36.59 -5.74 3.83
CA LEU A 20 -37.94 -5.21 3.54
C LEU A 20 -38.13 -3.73 3.94
N ALA A 21 -37.33 -3.22 4.90
CA ALA A 21 -37.44 -1.84 5.38
C ALA A 21 -36.96 -0.77 4.36
N GLY A 22 -36.25 -1.19 3.32
CA GLY A 22 -35.87 -0.33 2.19
C GLY A 22 -36.72 -0.67 0.97
N SER A 23 -37.84 0.02 0.75
CA SER A 23 -38.55 0.00 -0.53
C SER A 23 -38.38 1.35 -1.22
N GLY A 24 -37.19 1.56 -1.80
CA GLY A 24 -36.85 2.76 -2.57
C GLY A 24 -35.54 2.56 -3.33
N ASP A 25 -35.18 3.46 -4.26
CA ASP A 25 -33.97 3.33 -5.07
C ASP A 25 -32.67 3.23 -4.24
N SER A 26 -32.68 3.76 -3.01
CA SER A 26 -31.60 3.64 -2.03
C SER A 26 -31.49 2.25 -1.38
N ALA A 27 -32.53 1.44 -1.45
CA ALA A 27 -32.54 0.10 -0.88
C ALA A 27 -31.65 -0.87 -1.63
N VAL A 28 -31.60 -0.76 -2.96
CA VAL A 28 -30.69 -1.54 -3.80
C VAL A 28 -29.24 -1.18 -3.46
N ALA A 29 -28.95 0.10 -3.27
CA ALA A 29 -27.64 0.55 -2.84
C ALA A 29 -27.29 0.04 -1.43
N GLY A 30 -28.23 0.10 -0.48
CA GLY A 30 -28.05 -0.45 0.87
C GLY A 30 -27.82 -1.96 0.88
N LEU A 31 -28.50 -2.70 0.01
CA LEU A 31 -28.36 -4.16 -0.13
C LEU A 31 -27.04 -4.55 -0.78
N LEU A 32 -26.57 -3.81 -1.78
CA LEU A 32 -25.29 -4.08 -2.45
C LEU A 32 -24.08 -3.58 -1.66
N PHE A 33 -24.26 -2.58 -0.79
CA PHE A 33 -23.19 -1.96 -0.02
C PHE A 33 -22.28 -2.97 0.73
N PRO A 34 -22.78 -3.92 1.55
CA PRO A 34 -21.90 -4.85 2.27
C PRO A 34 -21.11 -5.77 1.33
N PHE A 35 -21.67 -6.14 0.19
CA PHE A 35 -21.01 -6.99 -0.81
C PHE A 35 -19.87 -6.27 -1.56
N VAL A 36 -19.91 -4.94 -1.62
CA VAL A 36 -18.81 -4.14 -2.15
C VAL A 36 -17.84 -3.73 -1.04
N ALA A 37 -18.36 -3.22 0.07
CA ALA A 37 -17.57 -2.69 1.17
C ALA A 37 -16.68 -3.77 1.82
N GLY A 38 -17.21 -4.97 2.07
CA GLY A 38 -16.45 -6.06 2.67
C GLY A 38 -15.21 -6.44 1.84
N PRO A 39 -15.38 -6.88 0.58
CA PRO A 39 -14.26 -7.21 -0.30
C PRO A 39 -13.33 -6.02 -0.57
N ALA A 40 -13.86 -4.80 -0.69
CA ALA A 40 -13.03 -3.62 -0.90
C ALA A 40 -12.13 -3.32 0.30
N VAL A 41 -12.67 -3.36 1.52
CA VAL A 41 -11.88 -3.18 2.76
C VAL A 41 -10.84 -4.30 2.89
N PHE A 42 -11.20 -5.55 2.63
CA PHE A 42 -10.27 -6.67 2.64
C PHE A 42 -9.11 -6.47 1.66
N ALA A 43 -9.43 -6.13 0.40
CA ALA A 43 -8.42 -5.94 -0.64
C ALA A 43 -7.47 -4.77 -0.32
N LEU A 44 -8.00 -3.66 0.21
CA LEU A 44 -7.20 -2.50 0.61
C LEU A 44 -6.25 -2.84 1.77
N VAL A 45 -6.75 -3.48 2.83
CA VAL A 45 -5.94 -3.83 4.00
C VAL A 45 -4.87 -4.85 3.63
N TYR A 46 -5.27 -5.95 2.99
CA TYR A 46 -4.32 -6.99 2.58
C TYR A 46 -3.30 -6.45 1.59
N GLY A 47 -3.74 -5.69 0.58
CA GLY A 47 -2.85 -5.08 -0.42
C GLY A 47 -1.88 -4.08 0.20
N GLY A 48 -2.33 -3.28 1.17
CA GLY A 48 -1.49 -2.35 1.91
C GLY A 48 -0.40 -3.05 2.71
N ILE A 49 -0.76 -4.06 3.49
CA ILE A 49 0.21 -4.88 4.27
C ILE A 49 1.17 -5.61 3.33
N TYR A 50 0.63 -6.25 2.29
CA TYR A 50 1.41 -6.95 1.28
C TYR A 50 2.43 -5.99 0.68
N ARG A 51 2.02 -4.85 0.15
CA ARG A 51 2.95 -3.90 -0.48
C ARG A 51 3.98 -3.34 0.51
N TYR A 52 3.58 -3.06 1.75
CA TYR A 52 4.47 -2.57 2.79
C TYR A 52 5.62 -3.54 3.09
N TYR A 53 5.35 -4.84 3.16
CA TYR A 53 6.36 -5.84 3.52
C TYR A 53 7.03 -6.50 2.31
N ARG A 54 6.32 -6.71 1.20
CA ARG A 54 6.85 -7.47 0.07
C ARG A 54 7.88 -6.72 -0.75
N ASN A 55 8.11 -5.42 -0.47
CA ASN A 55 9.09 -4.58 -1.15
C ASN A 55 9.08 -4.72 -2.69
N THR A 56 7.99 -5.21 -3.29
CA THR A 56 7.91 -5.53 -4.72
C THR A 56 8.00 -4.25 -5.58
N ASP A 57 7.66 -3.11 -4.99
CA ASP A 57 7.79 -1.80 -5.58
C ASP A 57 9.16 -1.14 -5.34
N LYS A 58 10.02 -1.75 -4.52
CA LYS A 58 11.42 -1.33 -4.40
C LYS A 58 12.21 -1.94 -5.55
N ARG A 59 12.65 -1.08 -6.46
CA ARG A 59 13.46 -1.48 -7.61
C ARG A 59 14.81 -2.02 -7.13
N HIS A 60 15.08 -3.29 -7.36
CA HIS A 60 16.44 -3.86 -7.30
C HIS A 60 17.21 -3.43 -8.56
N TYR A 61 17.47 -2.13 -8.71
CA TYR A 61 18.16 -1.59 -9.89
C TYR A 61 19.57 -2.19 -10.05
N PHE A 62 20.15 -2.66 -8.93
CA PHE A 62 21.48 -3.24 -8.87
C PHE A 62 21.59 -4.67 -9.40
N GLU A 63 20.49 -5.37 -9.69
CA GLU A 63 20.56 -6.75 -10.23
C GLU A 63 20.91 -6.80 -11.72
N ARG A 64 20.81 -5.68 -12.46
CA ARG A 64 21.07 -5.63 -13.90
C ARG A 64 22.32 -4.82 -14.29
N GLU A 65 22.90 -4.06 -13.37
CA GLU A 65 24.09 -3.26 -13.60
C GLU A 65 25.24 -3.79 -12.74
N SER A 66 25.98 -4.77 -13.26
CA SER A 66 27.23 -5.24 -12.66
C SER A 66 28.30 -5.45 -13.72
N GLU A 67 28.46 -4.48 -14.62
CA GLU A 67 29.73 -4.36 -15.34
C GLU A 67 30.67 -3.53 -14.45
N VAL A 68 31.46 -4.22 -13.62
CA VAL A 68 32.45 -3.59 -12.75
C VAL A 68 33.73 -3.38 -13.54
N ALA A 69 33.84 -2.24 -14.23
CA ALA A 69 35.08 -1.80 -14.84
C ALA A 69 35.92 -1.04 -13.80
N VAL A 70 37.13 -1.54 -13.52
CA VAL A 70 38.08 -0.85 -12.62
C VAL A 70 38.77 0.26 -13.41
N GLY A 71 38.23 1.47 -13.34
CA GLY A 71 38.92 2.68 -13.81
C GLY A 71 40.10 3.03 -12.90
N ASN A 72 41.16 3.62 -13.46
CA ASN A 72 42.32 4.10 -12.69
C ASN A 72 41.94 5.36 -11.90
N LEU A 73 41.21 5.16 -10.79
CA LEU A 73 40.67 6.21 -9.92
C LEU A 73 41.82 6.94 -9.21
N ARG A 74 42.26 8.07 -9.78
CA ARG A 74 43.25 8.97 -9.17
C ARG A 74 42.68 9.89 -8.09
N THR A 75 41.39 9.77 -7.78
CA THR A 75 40.72 10.62 -6.79
C THR A 75 40.53 9.85 -5.48
N GLY A 76 41.05 10.41 -4.39
CA GLY A 76 40.80 9.90 -3.04
C GLY A 76 39.51 10.48 -2.47
N ASP A 77 38.77 9.67 -1.71
CA ASP A 77 37.67 10.17 -0.90
C ASP A 77 38.23 11.12 0.18
N ARG A 78 37.63 12.31 0.30
CA ARG A 78 37.98 13.28 1.33
C ARG A 78 36.74 13.56 2.18
N ARG A 79 36.81 13.15 3.45
CA ARG A 79 35.80 13.46 4.45
C ARG A 79 35.55 14.97 4.50
N ARG A 80 34.33 15.38 4.15
CA ARG A 80 33.92 16.81 4.16
C ARG A 80 33.54 17.33 5.55
N GLY A 81 33.16 16.45 6.47
CA GLY A 81 32.81 16.85 7.84
C GLY A 81 32.12 15.75 8.65
N SER A 82 31.61 16.12 9.84
CA SER A 82 30.69 15.32 10.64
C SER A 82 29.62 16.23 11.24
N ASN A 83 28.37 15.79 11.25
CA ASN A 83 27.30 16.50 11.95
C ASN A 83 26.83 15.64 13.13
N ASN A 84 27.20 16.05 14.34
CA ASN A 84 26.85 15.36 15.58
C ASN A 84 25.80 16.19 16.35
N ARG A 85 24.91 15.53 17.09
CA ARG A 85 23.78 16.14 17.85
C ARG A 85 22.59 16.61 17.01
N GLN A 86 22.36 15.97 15.88
CA GLN A 86 21.15 16.21 15.10
C GLN A 86 19.91 15.80 15.90
N ARG A 87 18.99 16.75 16.11
CA ARG A 87 17.70 16.52 16.79
C ARG A 87 16.57 16.17 15.83
N SER A 88 16.76 16.44 14.54
CA SER A 88 15.80 16.07 13.50
C SER A 88 15.83 14.57 13.24
N ARG A 89 14.65 14.00 13.00
CA ARG A 89 14.48 12.58 12.64
C ARG A 89 15.07 12.25 11.27
N SER A 90 15.22 13.23 10.38
CA SER A 90 15.81 13.07 9.06
C SER A 90 16.96 14.05 8.84
N MET A 91 17.97 13.61 8.07
CA MET A 91 19.09 14.44 7.61
C MET A 91 18.64 15.36 6.48
N SER A 92 19.07 16.63 6.55
CA SER A 92 18.90 17.56 5.43
C SER A 92 19.64 17.03 4.21
N GLY A 93 18.92 16.84 3.11
CA GLY A 93 19.46 16.24 1.89
C GLY A 93 19.62 14.71 1.94
N ALA A 94 18.94 14.01 2.86
CA ALA A 94 18.83 12.56 2.84
C ALA A 94 18.29 12.07 1.48
N ASN A 95 18.92 11.06 0.88
CA ASN A 95 18.53 10.50 -0.42
C ASN A 95 17.83 9.14 -0.29
N GLN A 96 17.34 8.80 0.89
CA GLN A 96 16.76 7.48 1.18
C GLN A 96 15.59 7.10 0.25
N ASP A 97 14.84 8.09 -0.23
CA ASP A 97 13.70 7.92 -1.14
C ASP A 97 14.09 8.09 -2.62
N ASP A 98 15.22 8.76 -2.90
CA ASP A 98 15.77 8.96 -4.25
C ASP A 98 17.29 8.80 -4.23
N HIS A 99 17.73 7.56 -4.06
CA HIS A 99 19.15 7.26 -3.87
C HIS A 99 20.01 7.52 -5.12
N LEU A 100 19.36 7.60 -6.29
CA LEU A 100 20.02 7.82 -7.57
C LEU A 100 20.26 9.30 -7.87
N GLN A 101 19.62 10.23 -7.14
CA GLN A 101 19.75 11.67 -7.36
C GLN A 101 21.20 12.18 -7.38
N ARG A 102 22.12 11.49 -6.67
CA ARG A 102 23.54 11.88 -6.54
C ARG A 102 24.49 10.98 -7.34
N VAL A 103 23.98 9.98 -8.03
CA VAL A 103 24.80 9.05 -8.81
C VAL A 103 25.12 9.70 -10.15
N HIS A 104 26.38 10.09 -10.33
CA HIS A 104 26.90 10.53 -11.62
C HIS A 104 27.62 9.35 -12.28
N ARG A 105 27.14 8.93 -13.47
CA ARG A 105 27.80 7.87 -14.24
C ARG A 105 29.18 8.36 -14.70
N ILE A 106 30.23 7.78 -14.14
CA ILE A 106 31.60 8.03 -14.58
C ILE A 106 31.79 7.29 -15.90
N ARG A 107 32.00 8.03 -17.00
CA ARG A 107 32.43 7.41 -18.26
C ARG A 107 33.93 7.15 -18.17
N VAL A 108 34.30 5.88 -18.11
CA VAL A 108 35.68 5.44 -18.32
C VAL A 108 35.88 5.31 -19.83
N GLN A 109 36.84 6.04 -20.38
CA GLN A 109 37.32 5.86 -21.76
C GLN A 109 38.45 4.84 -21.77
#